data_AF-A0A6G3SHM7-F1
#
_entry.id   AF-A0A6G3SHM7-F1
#
_cell.length_a   1.000
_cell.length_b   1.000
_cell.length_c   1.000
_cell.angle_alpha   90.00
_cell.angle_beta   90.00
_cell.angle_gamma   90.00
#
_symmetry.space_group_name_H-M   'P 1'
#
loop_
_entity.id
_entity.type
_entity.pdbx_description
1 polymer ?
#
loop_
_entity_poly.entity_id
_entity_poly.type
_entity_poly.pdbx_seq_one_letter_code
_entity_poly.pdbx_strand_id
1 'polypeptide(L)'
;MGTSQVYELIVPGVGALDRSDVLVPDRVGRVSGDRQAGVYRARTAGGAHRTGVVREVYDWAALTSGGAMRSLWLFLLPFLLVNVAGWMRPHRPGGRRLSLLYGFGARLLGLSLTVLLVGGLAQVTMDQLVWQCRSSADLCSSGNDVVATVRGMSVPDGLLLAMTVPLVGLFLAAWAAGDGRREYRTVWQDPDRIPPARPRQAAWWRRLLLPERAGQSAPLEEYGYWQRNPRADGLMSRHLCAGVLTLAVLTAMPPASQGGDQAVAVALFVVIGALGTWTLLGTGPWRLRAVQASMVTGCLLVLLGAVLYCLAPGPRWSTTGRLPGLSPASGALLGVQLGGVALTLLAALPPLGPGRRRTHALYGASGPVTALMGCLLGWIYASALALWARGWLRGQGAPKGQELLLPQAALKVVAACTTVLLFGLALTALAAPVAMAV
;
A
#
# COMPACT_ATOMS: atom_id res chain seq x y z
N MET A 1 47.34 24.06 8.69
CA MET A 1 46.08 24.66 8.21
C MET A 1 45.38 23.63 7.34
N GLY A 2 44.16 23.22 7.66
CA GLY A 2 43.43 22.24 6.85
C GLY A 2 43.09 22.83 5.49
N THR A 3 43.39 22.12 4.42
CA THR A 3 43.02 22.52 3.05
C THR A 3 41.50 22.48 2.93
N SER A 4 40.85 23.65 2.95
CA SER A 4 39.42 23.77 2.70
C SER A 4 39.15 23.48 1.22
N GLN A 5 38.40 22.40 0.95
CA GLN A 5 37.97 22.03 -0.39
C GLN A 5 36.54 22.54 -0.60
N VAL A 6 36.34 23.34 -1.63
CA VAL A 6 35.02 23.87 -1.97
C VAL A 6 34.33 22.87 -2.89
N TYR A 7 33.03 22.62 -2.70
CA TYR A 7 32.22 21.78 -3.58
C TYR A 7 31.15 22.63 -4.23
N GLU A 8 31.03 22.52 -5.55
CA GLU A 8 29.93 23.10 -6.33
C GLU A 8 29.02 21.95 -6.79
N LEU A 9 27.83 21.87 -6.20
CA LEU A 9 26.82 20.88 -6.57
C LEU A 9 25.81 21.52 -7.52
N ILE A 10 25.84 21.11 -8.78
CA ILE A 10 24.88 21.52 -9.79
C ILE A 10 23.64 20.63 -9.67
N VAL A 11 22.49 21.26 -9.44
CA VAL A 11 21.18 20.60 -9.39
C VAL A 11 20.35 21.11 -10.56
N PRO A 12 20.31 20.39 -11.69
CA PRO A 12 19.53 20.80 -12.85
C PRO A 12 18.03 20.73 -12.53
N GLY A 13 17.22 21.42 -13.33
CA GLY A 13 15.77 21.30 -13.29
C GLY A 13 15.25 19.95 -13.76
N VAL A 14 13.97 19.91 -14.12
CA VAL A 14 13.21 18.69 -14.43
C VAL A 14 13.49 18.09 -15.82
N GLY A 15 14.43 18.67 -16.57
CA GLY A 15 14.73 18.33 -17.97
C GLY A 15 15.89 17.34 -18.12
N ALA A 16 16.00 16.73 -19.30
CA ALA A 16 17.15 15.91 -19.64
C ALA A 16 18.45 16.71 -19.53
N LEU A 17 19.49 16.07 -19.00
CA LEU A 17 20.79 16.66 -18.77
C LEU A 17 21.85 15.92 -19.58
N ASP A 18 22.58 16.62 -20.44
CA ASP A 18 23.85 16.10 -20.93
C ASP A 18 24.93 16.29 -19.86
N ARG A 19 25.43 15.19 -19.32
CA ARG A 19 26.42 15.20 -18.24
C ARG A 19 27.79 15.71 -18.71
N SER A 20 28.12 15.51 -19.98
CA SER A 20 29.38 15.97 -20.60
C SER A 20 29.42 17.49 -20.71
N ASP A 21 28.29 18.09 -21.09
CA ASP A 21 28.15 19.54 -21.23
C ASP A 21 28.32 20.26 -19.88
N VAL A 22 27.93 19.61 -18.78
CA VAL A 22 27.98 20.19 -17.43
C VAL A 22 29.31 19.91 -16.71
N LEU A 23 29.94 18.77 -17.00
CA LEU A 23 31.16 18.30 -16.33
C LEU A 23 32.34 18.21 -17.32
N VAL A 24 33.09 19.30 -17.46
CA VAL A 24 34.38 19.33 -18.19
C VAL A 24 35.50 18.88 -17.23
N PRO A 25 36.38 17.88 -17.54
CA PRO A 25 36.62 17.19 -18.82
C PRO A 25 35.89 15.83 -19.01
N ASP A 26 35.82 15.38 -20.28
CA ASP A 26 35.03 14.31 -20.92
C ASP A 26 34.93 12.90 -20.27
N ARG A 27 35.54 12.65 -19.12
CA ARG A 27 35.42 11.36 -18.43
C ARG A 27 34.56 11.48 -17.18
N VAL A 28 33.23 11.55 -17.37
CA VAL A 28 32.26 11.59 -16.27
C VAL A 28 32.22 10.24 -15.54
N GLY A 29 32.53 10.26 -14.25
CA GLY A 29 32.38 9.12 -13.34
C GLY A 29 31.23 9.33 -12.37
N ARG A 30 30.49 8.26 -12.04
CA ARG A 30 29.50 8.28 -10.97
C ARG A 30 30.20 8.21 -9.61
N VAL A 31 29.92 9.19 -8.74
CA VAL A 31 30.47 9.28 -7.38
C VAL A 31 29.58 8.53 -6.40
N SER A 32 28.26 8.73 -6.49
CA SER A 32 27.26 8.09 -5.63
C SER A 32 25.92 7.93 -6.37
N GLY A 33 25.03 7.11 -5.81
CA GLY A 33 23.73 6.79 -6.41
C GLY A 33 23.83 5.83 -7.60
N ASP A 34 22.88 5.92 -8.53
CA ASP A 34 22.80 5.04 -9.69
C ASP A 34 22.58 5.80 -11.01
N ARG A 35 22.17 5.09 -12.07
CA ARG A 35 21.98 5.68 -13.40
C ARG A 35 20.73 6.56 -13.49
N GLN A 36 19.73 6.36 -12.61
CA GLN A 36 18.47 7.09 -12.59
C GLN A 36 18.58 8.35 -11.71
N ALA A 37 19.22 8.23 -10.54
CA ALA A 37 19.49 9.34 -9.66
C ALA A 37 20.91 9.21 -9.07
N GLY A 38 21.83 10.06 -9.52
CA GLY A 38 23.24 9.91 -9.16
C GLY A 38 23.99 11.23 -9.13
N VAL A 39 25.02 11.29 -8.28
CA VAL A 39 25.99 12.37 -8.29
C VAL A 39 27.14 11.95 -9.21
N TYR A 40 27.45 12.80 -10.17
CA TYR A 40 28.48 12.59 -11.16
C TYR A 40 29.56 13.66 -11.05
N ARG A 41 30.79 13.28 -11.38
CA ARG A 41 31.95 14.15 -11.32
C ARG A 41 32.88 13.82 -12.49
N ALA A 42 33.52 14.83 -13.06
CA ALA A 42 34.56 14.60 -14.04
C ALA A 42 35.78 13.90 -13.40
N ARG A 43 36.31 12.85 -14.03
CA ARG A 43 37.57 12.22 -13.65
C ARG A 43 38.71 13.08 -14.16
N THR A 44 39.38 13.82 -13.28
CA THR A 44 40.64 14.48 -13.62
C THR A 44 41.73 13.44 -13.85
N ALA A 45 42.30 13.39 -15.06
CA ALA A 45 43.50 12.62 -15.36
C ALA A 45 44.70 13.34 -14.74
N GLY A 46 45.23 12.79 -13.64
CA GLY A 46 46.51 13.20 -13.06
C GLY A 46 46.54 14.60 -12.44
N GLY A 47 46.28 14.67 -11.13
CA GLY A 47 46.81 15.72 -10.24
C GLY A 47 46.28 17.15 -10.42
N ALA A 48 45.82 17.73 -9.32
CA ALA A 48 45.42 19.13 -9.15
C ALA A 48 44.09 19.56 -9.80
N HIS A 49 43.07 19.68 -8.95
CA HIS A 49 41.95 20.59 -9.18
C HIS A 49 42.52 22.01 -9.31
N ARG A 50 42.63 22.54 -10.53
CA ARG A 50 43.27 23.84 -10.84
C ARG A 50 42.68 25.03 -10.06
N THR A 51 41.49 24.89 -9.48
CA THR A 51 40.73 25.95 -8.82
C THR A 51 40.36 25.66 -7.35
N GLY A 52 40.68 24.48 -6.81
CA GLY A 52 40.24 24.08 -5.46
C GLY A 52 38.72 23.82 -5.30
N VAL A 53 37.92 23.98 -6.36
CA VAL A 53 36.45 23.80 -6.37
C VAL A 53 36.05 22.51 -7.08
N VAL A 54 35.60 21.50 -6.33
CA VAL A 54 35.09 20.23 -6.85
C VAL A 54 33.68 20.40 -7.38
N ARG A 55 33.53 20.35 -8.71
CA ARG A 55 32.23 20.41 -9.37
C ARG A 55 31.62 19.02 -9.50
N GLU A 56 30.38 18.88 -9.03
CA GLU A 56 29.56 17.68 -9.15
C GLU A 56 28.19 18.05 -9.72
N VAL A 57 27.56 17.12 -10.44
CA VAL A 57 26.17 17.28 -10.87
C VAL A 57 25.31 16.18 -10.28
N TYR A 58 24.18 16.56 -9.70
CA TYR A 58 23.14 15.62 -9.30
C TYR A 58 22.18 15.45 -10.46
N ASP A 59 22.37 14.40 -11.24
CA ASP A 59 21.43 14.04 -12.31
C ASP A 59 20.29 13.21 -11.72
N TRP A 60 19.09 13.80 -11.73
CA TRP A 60 17.86 13.25 -11.17
C TRP A 60 16.68 13.32 -12.13
N ALA A 61 16.92 13.64 -13.41
CA ALA A 61 15.86 13.85 -14.40
C ALA A 61 14.99 12.60 -14.59
N ALA A 62 15.55 11.39 -14.39
CA ALA A 62 14.79 10.14 -14.47
C ALA A 62 13.75 10.00 -13.31
N LEU A 63 13.93 10.72 -12.19
CA LEU A 63 12.96 10.76 -11.09
C LEU A 63 11.67 11.54 -11.43
N THR A 64 11.65 12.28 -12.53
CA THR A 64 10.52 13.15 -12.87
C THR A 64 10.00 12.91 -14.27
N SER A 65 10.89 12.61 -15.23
CA SER A 65 10.57 12.41 -16.64
C SER A 65 10.62 10.94 -17.11
N GLY A 66 10.77 9.98 -16.19
CA GLY A 66 10.84 8.55 -16.51
C GLY A 66 9.62 8.01 -17.29
N GLY A 67 9.82 6.89 -18.00
CA GLY A 67 8.95 6.39 -19.08
C GLY A 67 7.46 6.18 -18.76
N ALA A 68 6.66 5.90 -19.80
CA ALA A 68 5.18 5.85 -19.78
C ALA A 68 4.54 5.05 -18.62
N MET A 69 5.24 4.06 -18.08
CA MET A 69 4.81 3.27 -16.92
C MET A 69 4.74 4.08 -15.62
N ARG A 70 5.43 5.23 -15.54
CA ARG A 70 5.46 6.09 -14.35
C ARG A 70 4.06 6.54 -13.97
N SER A 71 3.20 6.89 -14.94
CA SER A 71 1.79 7.27 -14.76
C SER A 71 0.93 6.22 -14.04
N LEU A 72 1.33 4.95 -14.00
CA LEU A 72 0.64 3.92 -13.22
C LEU A 72 0.70 4.18 -11.71
N TRP A 73 1.54 5.12 -11.24
CA TRP A 73 1.57 5.57 -9.85
C TRP A 73 0.19 6.04 -9.36
N LEU A 74 -0.67 6.56 -10.24
CA LEU A 74 -2.01 7.01 -9.90
C LEU A 74 -2.89 5.88 -9.35
N PHE A 75 -2.72 4.65 -9.86
CA PHE A 75 -3.42 3.48 -9.29
C PHE A 75 -2.95 3.14 -7.87
N LEU A 76 -1.73 3.55 -7.50
CA LEU A 76 -1.15 3.41 -6.17
C LEU A 76 -1.34 4.66 -5.30
N LEU A 77 -2.04 5.69 -5.78
CA LEU A 77 -2.28 6.93 -5.03
C LEU A 77 -2.96 6.67 -3.66
N PRO A 78 -3.95 5.78 -3.51
CA PRO A 78 -4.48 5.41 -2.19
C PRO A 78 -3.39 4.96 -1.19
N PHE A 79 -2.46 4.12 -1.66
CA PHE A 79 -1.34 3.63 -0.84
C PHE A 79 -0.33 4.72 -0.52
N LEU A 80 -0.05 5.60 -1.50
CA LEU A 80 0.82 6.76 -1.32
C LEU A 80 0.28 7.66 -0.20
N LEU A 81 -1.01 7.99 -0.22
CA LEU A 81 -1.64 8.85 0.79
C LEU A 81 -1.56 8.24 2.19
N VAL A 82 -1.85 6.95 2.33
CA VAL A 82 -1.72 6.26 3.65
C VAL A 82 -0.25 6.18 4.09
N ASN A 83 0.69 5.97 3.16
CA ASN A 83 2.12 6.00 3.47
C ASN A 83 2.56 7.39 3.96
N VAL A 84 2.17 8.46 3.26
CA VAL A 84 2.41 9.86 3.65
C VAL A 84 1.80 10.15 5.01
N ALA A 85 0.57 9.69 5.27
CA ALA A 85 -0.06 9.83 6.56
C ALA A 85 0.76 9.18 7.70
N GLY A 86 1.45 8.07 7.42
CA GLY A 86 2.40 7.45 8.35
C GLY A 86 3.54 8.39 8.77
N TRP A 87 4.00 9.26 7.87
CA TRP A 87 5.04 10.27 8.10
C TRP A 87 4.51 11.56 8.73
N MET A 88 3.24 11.89 8.49
CA MET A 88 2.55 13.06 9.10
C MET A 88 2.22 12.88 10.59
N ARG A 89 2.77 11.86 11.26
CA ARG A 89 2.55 11.61 12.68
C ARG A 89 3.02 12.82 13.51
N PRO A 90 2.17 13.39 14.39
CA PRO A 90 2.61 14.46 15.27
C PRO A 90 3.77 14.02 16.19
N HIS A 91 4.79 14.87 16.31
CA HIS A 91 5.88 14.65 17.25
C HIS A 91 5.38 14.85 18.70
N ARG A 92 5.69 13.90 19.60
CA ARG A 92 5.26 13.93 21.01
C ARG A 92 6.37 13.44 21.95
N PRO A 93 6.99 14.33 22.74
CA PRO A 93 7.90 13.92 23.80
C PRO A 93 7.16 13.03 24.83
N GLY A 94 7.70 11.84 25.14
CA GLY A 94 7.13 10.93 26.16
C GLY A 94 5.91 10.08 25.74
N GLY A 95 5.36 10.28 24.54
CA GLY A 95 4.12 9.64 24.08
C GLY A 95 4.25 8.25 23.43
N ARG A 96 5.08 7.34 23.96
CA ARG A 96 5.41 6.06 23.29
C ARG A 96 4.17 5.24 22.90
N ARG A 97 3.17 5.14 23.78
CA ARG A 97 1.93 4.37 23.51
C ARG A 97 1.13 4.95 22.34
N LEU A 98 0.97 6.27 22.28
CA LEU A 98 0.23 6.95 21.21
C LEU A 98 1.01 6.86 19.88
N SER A 99 2.33 6.92 19.92
CA SER A 99 3.19 6.66 18.77
C SER A 99 3.01 5.25 18.21
N LEU A 100 2.93 4.24 19.09
CA LEU A 100 2.67 2.85 18.69
C LEU A 100 1.25 2.68 18.15
N LEU A 101 0.26 3.32 18.78
CA LEU A 101 -1.13 3.31 18.35
C LEU A 101 -1.30 3.90 16.95
N TYR A 102 -0.69 5.06 16.69
CA TYR A 102 -0.69 5.69 15.37
C TYR A 102 -0.01 4.79 14.32
N GLY A 103 1.17 4.25 14.65
CA GLY A 103 1.90 3.35 13.75
C GLY A 103 1.14 2.05 13.45
N PHE A 104 0.39 1.54 14.42
CA PHE A 104 -0.51 0.41 14.23
C PHE A 104 -1.68 0.77 13.32
N GLY A 105 -2.35 1.90 13.56
CA GLY A 105 -3.43 2.41 12.70
C GLY A 105 -2.97 2.59 11.26
N ALA A 106 -1.83 3.25 11.03
CA ALA A 106 -1.28 3.42 9.68
C ALA A 106 -0.97 2.08 8.99
N ARG A 107 -0.43 1.09 9.71
CA ARG A 107 -0.21 -0.26 9.17
C ARG A 107 -1.52 -0.96 8.83
N LEU A 108 -2.51 -0.88 9.71
CA LEU A 108 -3.83 -1.46 9.51
C LEU A 108 -4.48 -0.89 8.24
N LEU A 109 -4.38 0.43 8.04
CA LEU A 109 -4.87 1.11 6.83
C LEU A 109 -4.10 0.69 5.56
N GLY A 110 -2.77 0.56 5.64
CA GLY A 110 -1.98 0.11 4.50
C GLY A 110 -2.33 -1.31 4.06
N LEU A 111 -2.47 -2.24 5.02
CA LEU A 111 -2.85 -3.62 4.72
C LEU A 111 -4.30 -3.72 4.24
N SER A 112 -5.22 -2.94 4.82
CA SER A 112 -6.62 -2.95 4.40
C SER A 112 -6.81 -2.43 2.97
N LEU A 113 -5.99 -1.49 2.49
CA LEU A 113 -5.98 -1.10 1.07
C LEU A 113 -5.57 -2.25 0.14
N THR A 114 -4.74 -3.18 0.61
CA THR A 114 -4.39 -4.39 -0.17
C THR A 114 -5.54 -5.36 -0.23
N VAL A 115 -6.22 -5.57 0.90
CA VAL A 115 -7.45 -6.36 0.97
C VAL A 115 -8.52 -5.75 0.06
N LEU A 116 -8.64 -4.42 0.03
CA LEU A 116 -9.58 -3.70 -0.85
C LEU A 116 -9.24 -3.87 -2.32
N LEU A 117 -7.97 -3.72 -2.70
CA LEU A 117 -7.51 -3.91 -4.09
C LEU A 117 -7.83 -5.34 -4.57
N VAL A 118 -7.39 -6.35 -3.81
CA VAL A 118 -7.59 -7.76 -4.16
C VAL A 118 -9.07 -8.14 -4.13
N GLY A 119 -9.80 -7.71 -3.10
CA GLY A 119 -11.24 -7.94 -2.98
C GLY A 119 -12.05 -7.25 -4.06
N GLY A 120 -11.64 -6.05 -4.52
CA GLY A 120 -12.28 -5.34 -5.63
C GLY A 120 -12.09 -6.06 -6.96
N LEU A 121 -10.87 -6.54 -7.25
CA LEU A 121 -10.59 -7.36 -8.43
C LEU A 121 -11.33 -8.72 -8.38
N ALA A 122 -11.38 -9.36 -7.21
CA ALA A 122 -12.14 -10.58 -7.01
C ALA A 122 -13.66 -10.34 -7.13
N GLN A 123 -14.16 -9.18 -6.71
CA GLN A 123 -15.57 -8.83 -6.91
C GLN A 123 -15.91 -8.75 -8.41
N VAL A 124 -15.03 -8.19 -9.24
CA VAL A 124 -15.25 -8.14 -10.69
C VAL A 124 -15.22 -9.53 -11.31
N THR A 125 -14.20 -10.31 -10.96
CA THR A 125 -13.89 -11.56 -11.68
C THR A 125 -14.57 -12.78 -11.08
N MET A 126 -14.47 -12.98 -9.77
CA MET A 126 -15.06 -14.13 -9.08
C MET A 126 -16.56 -13.92 -8.82
N ASP A 127 -16.98 -12.73 -8.38
CA ASP A 127 -18.40 -12.46 -8.06
C ASP A 127 -19.21 -12.08 -9.31
N GLN A 128 -18.90 -10.99 -10.01
CA GLN A 128 -19.73 -10.55 -11.13
C GLN A 128 -19.64 -11.50 -12.34
N LEU A 129 -18.42 -11.80 -12.81
CA LEU A 129 -18.21 -12.63 -14.01
C LEU A 129 -18.51 -14.12 -13.78
N VAL A 130 -17.99 -14.72 -12.71
CA VAL A 130 -18.08 -16.19 -12.50
C VAL A 130 -19.32 -16.61 -11.72
N TRP A 131 -19.71 -15.84 -10.70
CA TRP A 131 -20.86 -16.18 -9.84
C TRP A 131 -22.17 -15.67 -10.43
N GLN A 132 -22.32 -14.34 -10.57
CA GLN A 132 -23.59 -13.72 -10.91
C GLN A 132 -23.99 -13.92 -12.37
N CYS A 133 -23.06 -13.84 -13.33
CA CYS A 133 -23.39 -14.08 -14.74
C CYS A 133 -23.85 -15.52 -15.05
N ARG A 134 -23.61 -16.48 -14.13
CA ARG A 134 -24.13 -17.84 -14.23
C ARG A 134 -25.50 -18.04 -13.56
N SER A 135 -25.95 -17.08 -12.75
CA SER A 135 -27.20 -17.18 -11.99
C SER A 135 -28.47 -17.13 -12.86
N SER A 136 -28.41 -16.48 -14.02
CA SER A 136 -29.48 -16.42 -15.04
C SER A 136 -28.87 -16.12 -16.41
N ALA A 137 -29.47 -16.65 -17.47
CA ALA A 137 -29.03 -16.42 -18.84
C ALA A 137 -29.12 -14.94 -19.24
N ASP A 138 -30.13 -14.22 -18.74
CA ASP A 138 -30.48 -12.86 -19.15
C ASP A 138 -29.69 -11.75 -18.44
N LEU A 139 -28.92 -12.10 -17.39
CA LEU A 139 -28.18 -11.12 -16.58
C LEU A 139 -26.93 -10.58 -17.26
N CYS A 140 -26.27 -11.39 -18.10
CA CYS A 140 -25.04 -11.03 -18.80
C CYS A 140 -25.14 -11.45 -20.27
N SER A 141 -24.56 -10.64 -21.16
CA SER A 141 -24.66 -10.85 -22.60
C SER A 141 -24.02 -12.18 -23.02
N SER A 142 -24.77 -12.99 -23.78
CA SER A 142 -24.23 -14.17 -24.46
C SER A 142 -23.26 -13.80 -25.59
N GLY A 143 -23.32 -12.59 -26.12
CA GLY A 143 -22.38 -12.07 -27.11
C GLY A 143 -21.05 -11.57 -26.51
N ASN A 144 -20.85 -11.69 -25.19
CA ASN A 144 -19.56 -11.45 -24.56
C ASN A 144 -18.80 -12.79 -24.47
N ASP A 145 -17.74 -12.95 -25.27
CA ASP A 145 -16.96 -14.19 -25.37
C ASP A 145 -16.39 -14.66 -24.02
N VAL A 146 -16.03 -13.73 -23.13
CA VAL A 146 -15.51 -14.05 -21.79
C VAL A 146 -16.62 -14.65 -20.93
N VAL A 147 -17.82 -14.09 -20.99
CA VAL A 147 -19.00 -14.63 -20.29
C VAL A 147 -19.37 -16.00 -20.87
N ALA A 148 -19.40 -16.17 -22.19
CA ALA A 148 -19.70 -17.43 -22.85
C ALA A 148 -18.68 -18.53 -22.46
N THR A 149 -17.39 -18.19 -22.49
CA THR A 149 -16.30 -19.09 -22.10
C THR A 149 -16.44 -19.55 -20.64
N VAL A 150 -16.65 -18.61 -19.71
CA VAL A 150 -16.80 -18.92 -18.29
C VAL A 150 -18.08 -19.74 -18.03
N ARG A 151 -19.19 -19.49 -18.74
CA ARG A 151 -20.41 -20.30 -18.64
C ARG A 151 -20.20 -21.76 -19.09
N GLY A 152 -19.27 -22.01 -20.02
CA GLY A 152 -18.90 -23.35 -20.46
C GLY A 152 -18.02 -24.14 -19.48
N MET A 153 -17.47 -23.49 -18.44
CA MET A 153 -16.64 -24.13 -17.42
C MET A 153 -17.44 -24.54 -16.20
N SER A 154 -16.93 -25.51 -15.44
CA SER A 154 -17.44 -25.79 -14.10
C SER A 154 -17.30 -24.55 -13.19
N VAL A 155 -18.10 -24.48 -12.12
CA VAL A 155 -18.01 -23.36 -11.16
C VAL A 155 -16.62 -23.28 -10.51
N PRO A 156 -16.03 -24.37 -9.99
CA PRO A 156 -14.67 -24.36 -9.46
C PRO A 156 -13.63 -23.87 -10.48
N ASP A 157 -13.64 -24.42 -11.70
CA ASP A 157 -12.63 -24.07 -12.71
C ASP A 157 -12.71 -22.59 -13.11
N GLY A 158 -13.95 -22.07 -13.24
CA GLY A 158 -14.17 -20.65 -13.49
C GLY A 158 -13.65 -19.76 -12.36
N LEU A 159 -13.85 -20.15 -11.09
CA LEU A 159 -13.33 -19.41 -9.93
C LEU A 159 -11.80 -19.39 -9.91
N LEU A 160 -11.16 -20.52 -10.24
CA LEU A 160 -9.69 -20.60 -10.31
C LEU A 160 -9.13 -19.75 -11.43
N LEU A 161 -9.76 -19.77 -12.60
CA LEU A 161 -9.38 -18.88 -13.70
C LEU A 161 -9.57 -17.41 -13.31
N ALA A 162 -10.70 -17.05 -12.71
CA ALA A 162 -10.96 -15.68 -12.27
C ALA A 162 -9.99 -15.19 -11.20
N MET A 163 -9.57 -16.05 -10.27
CA MET A 163 -8.59 -15.74 -9.23
C MET A 163 -7.22 -15.30 -9.80
N THR A 164 -6.90 -15.65 -11.04
CA THR A 164 -5.63 -15.23 -11.67
C THR A 164 -5.54 -13.70 -11.80
N VAL A 165 -6.65 -13.01 -12.04
CA VAL A 165 -6.67 -11.54 -12.20
C VAL A 165 -6.27 -10.81 -10.90
N PRO A 166 -6.87 -11.06 -9.73
CA PRO A 166 -6.41 -10.47 -8.48
C PRO A 166 -4.98 -10.89 -8.10
N LEU A 167 -4.53 -12.12 -8.44
CA LEU A 167 -3.13 -12.53 -8.24
C LEU A 167 -2.16 -11.73 -9.11
N VAL A 168 -2.49 -11.53 -10.39
CA VAL A 168 -1.71 -10.69 -11.30
C VAL A 168 -1.72 -9.24 -10.83
N GLY A 169 -2.87 -8.70 -10.42
CA GLY A 169 -2.96 -7.36 -9.85
C GLY A 169 -2.09 -7.18 -8.60
N LEU A 170 -2.10 -8.16 -7.69
CA LEU A 170 -1.24 -8.19 -6.51
C LEU A 170 0.25 -8.26 -6.89
N PHE A 171 0.61 -9.10 -7.86
CA PHE A 171 1.96 -9.22 -8.38
C PHE A 171 2.45 -7.91 -9.01
N LEU A 172 1.63 -7.28 -9.87
CA LEU A 172 1.96 -6.01 -10.51
C LEU A 172 2.13 -4.88 -9.48
N ALA A 173 1.25 -4.81 -8.48
CA ALA A 173 1.39 -3.85 -7.38
C ALA A 173 2.67 -4.07 -6.57
N ALA A 174 3.01 -5.34 -6.28
CA ALA A 174 4.26 -5.69 -5.62
C ALA A 174 5.49 -5.36 -6.49
N TRP A 175 5.46 -5.69 -7.77
CA TRP A 175 6.53 -5.38 -8.71
C TRP A 175 6.78 -3.87 -8.80
N ALA A 176 5.71 -3.08 -9.01
CA ALA A 176 5.78 -1.63 -9.05
C ALA A 176 6.32 -1.03 -7.74
N ALA A 177 5.88 -1.54 -6.59
CA ALA A 177 6.38 -1.10 -5.27
C ALA A 177 7.80 -1.64 -4.93
N GLY A 178 8.32 -2.60 -5.71
CA GLY A 178 9.66 -3.15 -5.59
C GLY A 178 10.71 -2.30 -6.29
N ASP A 179 10.35 -1.69 -7.42
CA ASP A 179 11.24 -0.87 -8.24
C ASP A 179 11.68 0.41 -7.52
N GLY A 180 10.73 1.17 -6.96
CA GLY A 180 11.05 2.39 -6.18
C GLY A 180 11.87 2.12 -4.91
N ARG A 181 11.93 0.88 -4.40
CA ARG A 181 12.81 0.53 -3.28
C ARG A 181 14.28 0.37 -3.68
N ARG A 182 14.55 0.08 -4.96
CA ARG A 182 15.91 -0.08 -5.48
C ARG A 182 16.53 1.30 -5.73
N GLU A 183 15.76 2.22 -6.28
CA GLU A 183 16.14 3.60 -6.63
C GLU A 183 16.66 4.43 -5.43
N TYR A 184 16.08 4.27 -4.22
CA TYR A 184 16.55 4.99 -3.02
C TYR A 184 17.59 4.24 -2.17
N ARG A 185 17.81 2.94 -2.41
CA ARG A 185 18.72 2.10 -1.58
C ARG A 185 20.14 2.04 -2.13
N THR A 186 20.37 2.50 -3.35
CA THR A 186 21.67 2.50 -4.05
C THR A 186 22.62 3.59 -3.56
N VAL A 187 22.16 4.54 -2.74
CA VAL A 187 22.99 5.68 -2.32
C VAL A 187 24.23 5.25 -1.52
N TRP A 188 24.24 4.10 -0.81
CA TRP A 188 25.44 3.60 -0.10
C TRP A 188 25.49 2.06 0.06
N GLN A 189 25.62 1.30 -1.03
CA GLN A 189 25.86 -0.17 -0.98
C GLN A 189 27.32 -0.58 -1.23
N ASP A 190 28.28 0.33 -1.09
CA ASP A 190 29.70 0.00 -1.23
C ASP A 190 30.31 -0.33 0.16
N PRO A 191 30.40 -1.62 0.57
CA PRO A 191 30.94 -2.01 1.86
C PRO A 191 32.39 -1.58 2.07
N ASP A 192 33.16 -1.41 1.00
CA ASP A 192 34.58 -1.03 1.05
C ASP A 192 34.76 0.49 1.27
N ARG A 193 33.68 1.27 1.13
CA ARG A 193 33.64 2.71 1.45
C ARG A 193 32.89 3.03 2.73
N ILE A 194 32.43 2.03 3.48
CA ILE A 194 31.87 2.23 4.82
C ILE A 194 33.07 2.36 5.78
N PRO A 195 33.39 3.56 6.32
CA PRO A 195 34.32 3.62 7.43
C PRO A 195 33.75 2.74 8.55
N PRO A 196 34.57 1.88 9.21
CA PRO A 196 34.08 0.94 10.20
C PRO A 196 33.14 1.67 11.16
N ALA A 197 31.93 1.12 11.31
CA ALA A 197 30.81 1.76 11.98
C ALA A 197 31.26 2.39 13.30
N ARG A 198 31.41 3.72 13.32
CA ARG A 198 31.72 4.43 14.56
C ARG A 198 30.62 4.07 15.57
N PRO A 199 30.91 3.96 16.88
CA PRO A 199 29.92 3.68 17.94
C PRO A 199 28.63 4.53 17.87
N ARG A 200 28.68 5.69 17.20
CA ARG A 200 27.56 6.56 16.89
C ARG A 200 26.47 5.95 15.97
N GLN A 201 26.79 5.05 15.03
CA GLN A 201 25.78 4.41 14.16
C GLN A 201 24.90 3.40 14.92
N ALA A 202 25.49 2.61 15.80
CA ALA A 202 24.73 1.71 16.69
C ALA A 202 23.92 2.49 17.72
N ALA A 203 24.43 3.65 18.18
CA ALA A 203 23.69 4.57 19.04
C ALA A 203 22.53 5.26 18.31
N TRP A 204 22.68 5.61 17.02
CA TRP A 204 21.62 6.19 16.19
C TRP A 204 20.43 5.25 16.01
N TRP A 205 20.65 3.96 15.70
CA TRP A 205 19.55 2.99 15.62
C TRP A 205 18.80 2.83 16.95
N ARG A 206 19.52 2.87 18.08
CA ARG A 206 18.91 2.89 19.42
C ARG A 206 18.16 4.20 19.67
N ARG A 207 18.65 5.35 19.21
CA ARG A 207 17.97 6.65 19.29
C ARG A 207 16.70 6.72 18.46
N LEU A 208 16.68 6.16 17.25
CA LEU A 208 15.48 6.10 16.39
C LEU A 208 14.35 5.21 16.96
N LEU A 209 14.71 4.34 17.92
CA LEU A 209 13.80 3.50 18.71
C LEU A 209 13.44 4.13 20.06
N LEU A 210 14.21 5.11 20.52
CA LEU A 210 13.97 5.88 21.74
C LEU A 210 13.14 7.13 21.41
N PRO A 211 12.36 7.66 22.37
CA PRO A 211 11.68 8.94 22.17
C PRO A 211 12.71 10.05 21.92
N GLU A 212 12.56 10.77 20.80
CA GLU A 212 13.33 11.98 20.50
C GLU A 212 13.27 12.95 21.70
N ARG A 213 14.43 13.36 22.21
CA ARG A 213 14.53 14.44 23.19
C ARG A 213 14.47 15.77 22.43
N ALA A 214 13.64 16.70 22.89
CA ALA A 214 13.56 18.05 22.33
C ALA A 214 14.95 18.73 22.37
N GLY A 215 15.41 19.26 21.23
CA GLY A 215 16.66 20.04 21.12
C GLY A 215 17.81 19.41 20.34
N GLN A 216 17.62 18.28 19.64
CA GLN A 216 18.62 17.73 18.71
C GLN A 216 18.36 18.20 17.27
N SER A 217 19.44 18.30 16.50
CA SER A 217 19.56 18.79 15.11
C SER A 217 18.37 18.47 14.21
N ALA A 218 18.11 19.31 13.21
CA ALA A 218 17.05 19.06 12.24
C ALA A 218 17.20 17.64 11.66
N PRO A 219 16.14 16.81 11.61
CA PRO A 219 16.25 15.38 11.26
C PRO A 219 16.97 15.13 9.93
N LEU A 220 16.83 16.04 8.97
CA LEU A 220 17.45 15.99 7.64
C LEU A 220 18.98 16.12 7.67
N GLU A 221 19.53 16.74 8.70
CA GLU A 221 20.96 16.97 8.91
C GLU A 221 21.63 15.83 9.68
N GLU A 222 20.85 14.89 10.23
CA GLU A 222 21.38 13.84 11.09
C GLU A 222 22.05 12.74 10.25
N TYR A 223 23.30 12.41 10.59
CA TYR A 223 24.08 11.38 9.89
C TYR A 223 23.36 10.03 9.95
N GLY A 224 23.01 9.50 8.78
CA GLY A 224 22.25 8.25 8.64
C GLY A 224 20.77 8.42 8.31
N TYR A 225 20.23 9.65 8.35
CA TYR A 225 18.83 9.92 7.99
C TYR A 225 18.48 9.41 6.59
N TRP A 226 19.36 9.65 5.62
CA TRP A 226 19.22 9.24 4.22
C TRP A 226 19.66 7.78 3.97
N GLN A 227 20.00 7.01 5.01
CA GLN A 227 20.40 5.60 4.88
C GLN A 227 19.17 4.66 4.90
N ARG A 228 19.41 3.38 4.58
CA ARG A 228 18.38 2.34 4.52
C ARG A 228 17.48 2.34 5.77
N ASN A 229 16.18 2.55 5.59
CA ASN A 229 15.19 2.47 6.67
C ASN A 229 14.72 1.00 6.92
N PRO A 230 15.01 0.40 8.09
CA PRO A 230 14.61 -0.97 8.43
C PRO A 230 13.12 -1.10 8.76
N ARG A 231 12.39 0.02 8.94
CA ARG A 231 10.92 -0.02 9.08
C ARG A 231 10.23 -0.56 7.81
N ALA A 232 10.93 -0.51 6.68
CA ALA A 232 10.46 -1.05 5.41
C ALA A 232 10.76 -2.56 5.23
N ASP A 233 11.50 -3.20 6.15
CA ASP A 233 11.81 -4.61 6.04
C ASP A 233 10.56 -5.47 6.26
N GLY A 234 10.36 -6.46 5.38
CA GLY A 234 9.17 -7.33 5.38
C GLY A 234 7.87 -6.65 4.99
N LEU A 235 7.86 -5.34 4.69
CA LEU A 235 6.64 -4.63 4.29
C LEU A 235 6.00 -5.27 3.05
N MET A 236 6.81 -5.63 2.03
CA MET A 236 6.30 -6.30 0.83
C MET A 236 5.61 -7.61 1.17
N SER A 237 6.31 -8.46 1.92
CA SER A 237 5.85 -9.78 2.29
C SER A 237 4.56 -9.74 3.10
N ARG A 238 4.35 -8.70 3.92
CA ARG A 238 3.06 -8.48 4.60
C ARG A 238 1.93 -8.16 3.64
N HIS A 239 2.14 -7.29 2.66
CA HIS A 239 1.13 -6.98 1.64
C HIS A 239 0.83 -8.20 0.77
N LEU A 240 1.85 -8.95 0.35
CA LEU A 240 1.68 -10.21 -0.38
C LEU A 240 0.84 -11.20 0.43
N CYS A 241 1.16 -11.43 1.70
CA CYS A 241 0.36 -12.31 2.55
C CYS A 241 -1.06 -11.78 2.75
N ALA A 242 -1.27 -10.49 2.98
CA ALA A 242 -2.61 -9.92 3.10
C ALA A 242 -3.46 -10.16 1.84
N GLY A 243 -2.89 -9.96 0.65
CA GLY A 243 -3.57 -10.22 -0.61
C GLY A 243 -3.85 -11.71 -0.84
N VAL A 244 -2.85 -12.58 -0.64
CA VAL A 244 -3.00 -14.03 -0.80
C VAL A 244 -4.02 -14.61 0.17
N LEU A 245 -4.00 -14.19 1.45
CA LEU A 245 -4.98 -14.64 2.45
C LEU A 245 -6.39 -14.14 2.14
N THR A 246 -6.53 -12.95 1.54
CA THR A 246 -7.84 -12.46 1.06
C THR A 246 -8.42 -13.39 -0.01
N LEU A 247 -7.60 -13.84 -0.96
CA LEU A 247 -8.04 -14.82 -1.96
C LEU A 247 -8.31 -16.18 -1.35
N ALA A 248 -7.51 -16.63 -0.36
CA ALA A 248 -7.78 -17.88 0.33
C ALA A 248 -9.16 -17.88 0.99
N VAL A 249 -9.57 -16.76 1.61
CA VAL A 249 -10.94 -16.60 2.15
C VAL A 249 -11.99 -16.65 1.03
N LEU A 250 -11.83 -15.87 -0.03
CA LEU A 250 -12.82 -15.78 -1.11
C LEU A 250 -12.95 -17.08 -1.94
N THR A 251 -11.92 -17.91 -1.95
CA THR A 251 -11.93 -19.23 -2.59
C THR A 251 -12.48 -20.33 -1.67
N ALA A 252 -12.21 -20.27 -0.37
CA ALA A 252 -12.69 -21.27 0.60
C ALA A 252 -14.15 -21.05 1.06
N MET A 253 -14.65 -19.81 1.05
CA MET A 253 -16.02 -19.50 1.50
C MET A 253 -17.12 -20.16 0.66
N PRO A 254 -17.08 -20.14 -0.69
CA PRO A 254 -18.10 -20.78 -1.51
C PRO A 254 -18.34 -22.27 -1.21
N PRO A 255 -17.34 -23.17 -1.25
CA PRO A 255 -17.56 -24.57 -0.91
C PRO A 255 -18.00 -24.76 0.55
N ALA A 256 -17.49 -23.97 1.50
CA ALA A 256 -17.90 -24.03 2.91
C ALA A 256 -19.39 -23.73 3.09
N SER A 257 -19.93 -22.80 2.31
CA SER A 257 -21.36 -22.44 2.33
C SER A 257 -22.28 -23.39 1.56
N GLN A 258 -21.72 -24.31 0.75
CA GLN A 258 -22.48 -25.14 -0.19
C GLN A 258 -22.31 -26.63 0.06
N GLY A 259 -22.07 -27.02 1.31
CA GLY A 259 -22.01 -28.43 1.73
C GLY A 259 -20.64 -29.08 1.63
N GLY A 260 -19.56 -28.31 1.46
CA GLY A 260 -18.20 -28.81 1.65
C GLY A 260 -17.94 -29.23 3.11
N ASP A 261 -16.89 -30.01 3.31
CA ASP A 261 -16.48 -30.49 4.64
C ASP A 261 -16.22 -29.31 5.59
N GLN A 262 -16.99 -29.24 6.67
CA GLN A 262 -16.93 -28.15 7.64
C GLN A 262 -15.68 -28.20 8.52
N ALA A 263 -15.14 -29.40 8.79
CA ALA A 263 -13.91 -29.53 9.58
C ALA A 263 -12.72 -28.95 8.80
N VAL A 264 -12.65 -29.23 7.49
CA VAL A 264 -11.62 -28.66 6.61
C VAL A 264 -11.80 -27.14 6.48
N ALA A 265 -13.04 -26.65 6.31
CA ALA A 265 -13.32 -25.21 6.27
C ALA A 265 -12.84 -24.50 7.55
N VAL A 266 -13.23 -25.00 8.72
CA VAL A 266 -12.84 -24.42 10.01
C VAL A 266 -11.32 -24.44 10.17
N ALA A 267 -10.65 -25.55 9.86
CA ALA A 267 -9.19 -25.63 9.92
C ALA A 267 -8.52 -24.59 9.01
N LEU A 268 -8.99 -24.43 7.76
CA LEU A 268 -8.48 -23.42 6.85
C LEU A 268 -8.69 -22.00 7.40
N PHE A 269 -9.89 -21.67 7.86
CA PHE A 269 -10.18 -20.32 8.40
C PHE A 269 -9.38 -20.00 9.67
N VAL A 270 -9.14 -20.99 10.54
CA VAL A 270 -8.27 -20.83 11.71
C VAL A 270 -6.84 -20.52 11.28
N VAL A 271 -6.28 -21.26 10.31
CA VAL A 271 -4.92 -21.02 9.81
C VAL A 271 -4.82 -19.67 9.09
N ILE A 272 -5.81 -19.32 8.25
CA ILE A 272 -5.90 -18.01 7.59
C ILE A 272 -5.92 -16.89 8.63
N GLY A 273 -6.75 -17.01 9.66
CA GLY A 273 -6.87 -16.04 10.76
C GLY A 273 -5.56 -15.89 11.55
N ALA A 274 -4.88 -16.99 11.84
CA ALA A 274 -3.60 -16.99 12.52
C ALA A 274 -2.50 -16.29 11.69
N LEU A 275 -2.39 -16.63 10.40
CA LEU A 275 -1.44 -15.99 9.49
C LEU A 275 -1.76 -14.51 9.25
N GLY A 276 -3.04 -14.15 9.15
CA GLY A 276 -3.50 -12.77 9.04
C GLY A 276 -3.14 -11.94 10.28
N THR A 277 -3.38 -12.51 11.46
CA THR A 277 -3.02 -11.90 12.74
C THR A 277 -1.51 -11.69 12.85
N TRP A 278 -0.70 -12.69 12.47
CA TRP A 278 0.75 -12.57 12.44
C TRP A 278 1.23 -11.52 11.42
N THR A 279 0.59 -11.44 10.26
CA THR A 279 0.88 -10.43 9.22
C THR A 279 0.67 -9.01 9.74
N LEU A 280 -0.38 -8.80 10.53
CA LEU A 280 -0.72 -7.50 11.12
C LEU A 280 0.15 -7.13 12.33
N LEU A 281 0.26 -8.06 13.30
CA LEU A 281 0.84 -7.82 14.62
C LEU A 281 2.35 -8.12 14.71
N GLY A 282 2.87 -9.04 13.89
CA GLY A 282 4.26 -9.46 13.94
C GLY A 282 5.18 -8.28 13.59
N THR A 283 5.99 -7.80 14.53
CA THR A 283 6.84 -6.60 14.35
C THR A 283 8.34 -6.88 14.36
N GLY A 284 8.79 -7.90 15.09
CA GLY A 284 10.22 -8.25 15.25
C GLY A 284 10.84 -9.08 14.12
N PRO A 285 10.30 -10.28 13.79
CA PRO A 285 11.03 -11.28 13.00
C PRO A 285 11.04 -10.98 11.49
N TRP A 286 10.25 -10.00 11.04
CA TRP A 286 10.18 -9.55 9.63
C TRP A 286 11.48 -8.95 9.09
N ARG A 287 12.50 -8.73 9.92
CA ARG A 287 13.84 -8.33 9.45
C ARG A 287 14.61 -9.49 8.80
N LEU A 288 14.27 -10.72 9.15
CA LEU A 288 14.94 -11.92 8.65
C LEU A 288 14.35 -12.35 7.30
N ARG A 289 15.21 -12.51 6.29
CA ARG A 289 14.78 -12.96 4.95
C ARG A 289 14.12 -14.34 5.00
N ALA A 290 14.64 -15.24 5.84
CA ALA A 290 14.05 -16.56 6.05
C ALA A 290 12.60 -16.46 6.55
N VAL A 291 12.33 -15.63 7.56
CA VAL A 291 10.97 -15.42 8.08
C VAL A 291 10.04 -14.85 7.00
N GLN A 292 10.51 -13.86 6.23
CA GLN A 292 9.74 -13.29 5.13
C GLN A 292 9.35 -14.37 4.10
N ALA A 293 10.31 -15.21 3.69
CA ALA A 293 10.11 -16.27 2.72
C ALA A 293 9.18 -17.37 3.27
N SER A 294 9.41 -17.84 4.49
CA SER A 294 8.56 -18.85 5.15
C SER A 294 7.13 -18.36 5.30
N MET A 295 6.93 -17.09 5.66
CA MET A 295 5.60 -16.53 5.82
C MET A 295 4.85 -16.45 4.49
N VAL A 296 5.48 -15.92 3.43
CA VAL A 296 4.87 -15.89 2.09
C VAL A 296 4.57 -17.30 1.59
N THR A 297 5.49 -18.24 1.80
CA THR A 297 5.29 -19.65 1.45
C THR A 297 4.09 -20.24 2.22
N GLY A 298 3.98 -20.00 3.52
CA GLY A 298 2.84 -20.44 4.33
C GLY A 298 1.51 -19.85 3.82
N CYS A 299 1.48 -18.56 3.49
CA CYS A 299 0.31 -17.92 2.89
C CYS A 299 -0.08 -18.57 1.55
N LEU A 300 0.90 -18.89 0.69
CA LEU A 300 0.67 -19.56 -0.60
C LEU A 300 0.19 -21.01 -0.42
N LEU A 301 0.75 -21.76 0.53
CA LEU A 301 0.31 -23.13 0.84
C LEU A 301 -1.13 -23.16 1.35
N VAL A 302 -1.55 -22.17 2.14
CA VAL A 302 -2.94 -22.05 2.60
C VAL A 302 -3.87 -21.67 1.46
N LEU A 303 -3.44 -20.81 0.53
CA LEU A 303 -4.20 -20.56 -0.71
C LEU A 303 -4.35 -21.83 -1.54
N LEU A 304 -3.28 -22.62 -1.69
CA LEU A 304 -3.35 -23.92 -2.34
C LEU A 304 -4.34 -24.85 -1.62
N GLY A 305 -4.34 -24.89 -0.29
CA GLY A 305 -5.33 -25.62 0.50
C GLY A 305 -6.77 -25.16 0.22
N ALA A 306 -7.01 -23.86 0.11
CA ALA A 306 -8.32 -23.31 -0.27
C ALA A 306 -8.73 -23.69 -1.70
N VAL A 307 -7.78 -23.72 -2.65
CA VAL A 307 -8.00 -24.21 -4.03
C VAL A 307 -8.38 -25.69 -4.04
N LEU A 308 -7.63 -26.53 -3.34
CA LEU A 308 -7.92 -27.95 -3.22
C LEU A 308 -9.28 -28.20 -2.56
N TYR A 309 -9.64 -27.41 -1.55
CA TYR A 309 -10.95 -27.46 -0.91
C TYR A 309 -12.09 -27.03 -1.86
N CYS A 310 -11.85 -26.05 -2.73
CA CYS A 310 -12.79 -25.63 -3.77
C CYS A 310 -13.00 -26.71 -4.86
N LEU A 311 -11.95 -27.45 -5.20
CA LEU A 311 -11.99 -28.55 -6.16
C LEU A 311 -12.48 -29.87 -5.58
N ALA A 312 -12.54 -29.98 -4.24
CA ALA A 312 -12.93 -31.22 -3.59
C ALA A 312 -14.37 -31.61 -3.96
N PRO A 313 -14.66 -32.92 -4.12
CA PRO A 313 -16.02 -33.38 -4.31
C PRO A 313 -16.84 -33.13 -3.04
N GLY A 314 -18.11 -32.77 -3.19
CA GLY A 314 -19.02 -32.53 -2.05
C GLY A 314 -19.88 -31.27 -2.20
N PRO A 315 -19.29 -30.10 -2.52
CA PRO A 315 -20.07 -28.87 -2.68
C PRO A 315 -21.12 -29.00 -3.79
N ARG A 316 -22.36 -28.60 -3.48
CA ARG A 316 -23.46 -28.54 -4.43
C ARG A 316 -23.57 -27.12 -4.95
N TRP A 317 -22.97 -26.86 -6.11
CA TRP A 317 -22.86 -25.51 -6.65
C TRP A 317 -24.22 -24.95 -7.07
N SER A 318 -24.68 -23.93 -6.33
CA SER A 318 -25.74 -23.01 -6.73
C SER A 318 -25.16 -21.59 -6.78
N THR A 319 -25.27 -20.92 -7.92
CA THR A 319 -24.70 -19.59 -8.13
C THR A 319 -25.76 -18.51 -7.99
N THR A 320 -26.48 -18.47 -6.86
CA THR A 320 -27.49 -17.44 -6.59
C THR A 320 -26.92 -16.29 -5.77
N GLY A 321 -27.44 -15.08 -5.99
CA GLY A 321 -27.00 -13.90 -5.24
C GLY A 321 -25.54 -13.52 -5.48
N ARG A 322 -24.87 -13.02 -4.43
CA ARG A 322 -23.45 -12.66 -4.48
C ARG A 322 -22.58 -13.84 -4.07
N LEU A 323 -21.32 -13.81 -4.48
CA LEU A 323 -20.29 -14.72 -4.01
C LEU A 323 -20.29 -14.79 -2.47
N PRO A 324 -20.42 -16.00 -1.89
CA PRO A 324 -20.39 -16.18 -0.43
C PRO A 324 -19.13 -15.56 0.19
N GLY A 325 -19.31 -14.85 1.31
CA GLY A 325 -18.23 -14.18 2.02
C GLY A 325 -17.90 -12.77 1.54
N LEU A 326 -18.24 -12.38 0.30
CA LEU A 326 -17.89 -11.05 -0.22
C LEU A 326 -18.58 -9.90 0.54
N SER A 327 -19.88 -10.03 0.78
CA SER A 327 -20.67 -9.03 1.53
C SER A 327 -20.14 -8.82 2.96
N PRO A 328 -20.03 -9.85 3.82
CA PRO A 328 -19.48 -9.67 5.17
C PRO A 328 -18.02 -9.21 5.16
N ALA A 329 -17.17 -9.71 4.25
CA ALA A 329 -15.78 -9.29 4.15
C ALA A 329 -15.65 -7.79 3.83
N SER A 330 -16.44 -7.28 2.89
CA SER A 330 -16.45 -5.85 2.55
C SER A 330 -16.93 -4.96 3.72
N GLY A 331 -17.91 -5.45 4.50
CA GLY A 331 -18.38 -4.77 5.71
C GLY A 331 -17.33 -4.72 6.80
N ALA A 332 -16.69 -5.85 7.09
CA ALA A 332 -15.59 -5.94 8.03
C ALA A 332 -14.41 -5.05 7.61
N LEU A 333 -14.09 -5.02 6.31
CA LEU A 333 -13.04 -4.18 5.75
C LEU A 333 -13.30 -2.69 5.97
N LEU A 334 -14.53 -2.23 5.70
CA LEU A 334 -14.93 -0.85 5.98
C LEU A 334 -14.78 -0.53 7.49
N GLY A 335 -15.26 -1.43 8.36
CA GLY A 335 -15.10 -1.28 9.81
C GLY A 335 -13.63 -1.20 10.25
N VAL A 336 -12.76 -2.04 9.67
CA VAL A 336 -11.30 -2.01 9.91
C VAL A 336 -10.68 -0.69 9.47
N GLN A 337 -11.10 -0.13 8.35
CA GLN A 337 -10.59 1.17 7.87
C GLN A 337 -11.07 2.32 8.75
N LEU A 338 -12.36 2.36 9.11
CA LEU A 338 -12.89 3.35 10.04
C LEU A 338 -12.18 3.26 11.40
N GLY A 339 -11.97 2.05 11.92
CA GLY A 339 -11.20 1.79 13.12
C GLY A 339 -9.75 2.26 13.00
N GLY A 340 -9.07 1.98 11.88
CA GLY A 340 -7.71 2.45 11.61
C GLY A 340 -7.60 3.98 11.59
N VAL A 341 -8.55 4.67 10.93
CA VAL A 341 -8.63 6.14 10.92
C VAL A 341 -8.87 6.65 12.34
N ALA A 342 -9.82 6.08 13.08
CA ALA A 342 -10.10 6.45 14.47
C ALA A 342 -8.86 6.28 15.37
N LEU A 343 -8.11 5.18 15.24
CA LEU A 343 -6.86 4.95 15.98
C LEU A 343 -5.81 6.02 15.66
N THR A 344 -5.63 6.36 14.38
CA THR A 344 -4.70 7.44 13.99
C THR A 344 -5.18 8.80 14.51
N LEU A 345 -6.48 9.08 14.49
CA LEU A 345 -7.07 10.32 14.97
C LEU A 345 -6.91 10.45 16.50
N LEU A 346 -7.30 9.44 17.27
CA LEU A 346 -7.13 9.39 18.72
C LEU A 346 -5.65 9.52 19.11
N ALA A 347 -4.75 8.89 18.35
CA ALA A 347 -3.33 9.01 18.55
C ALA A 347 -2.75 10.35 18.10
N ALA A 348 -3.43 11.10 17.23
CA ALA A 348 -3.03 12.39 16.69
C ALA A 348 -3.60 13.59 17.46
N LEU A 349 -4.75 13.43 18.12
CA LEU A 349 -5.33 14.37 19.07
C LEU A 349 -4.66 14.23 20.45
N PRO A 350 -4.12 15.30 21.07
CA PRO A 350 -3.77 15.30 22.49
C PRO A 350 -4.57 16.36 23.26
N PRO A 351 -4.63 16.31 24.61
CA PRO A 351 -4.92 17.48 25.44
C PRO A 351 -3.72 18.43 25.33
N LEU A 352 -3.60 19.15 24.21
CA LEU A 352 -2.57 20.17 24.05
C LEU A 352 -2.96 21.35 24.93
N GLY A 353 -2.06 21.74 25.83
CA GLY A 353 -2.11 23.05 26.45
C GLY A 353 -2.21 24.14 25.37
N PRO A 354 -2.91 25.26 25.64
CA PRO A 354 -3.40 26.21 24.64
C PRO A 354 -2.34 26.71 23.62
N GLY A 355 -1.06 26.76 23.99
CA GLY A 355 0.02 27.25 23.13
C GLY A 355 0.56 26.28 22.06
N ARG A 356 0.50 24.95 22.25
CA ARG A 356 1.08 23.97 21.29
C ARG A 356 0.10 23.50 20.21
N ARG A 357 -1.19 23.85 20.31
CA ARG A 357 -2.20 23.50 19.27
C ARG A 357 -1.99 24.24 17.95
N ARG A 358 -1.50 25.49 18.00
CA ARG A 358 -1.45 26.38 16.83
C ARG A 358 -0.31 26.09 15.86
N THR A 359 0.68 25.29 16.24
CA THR A 359 1.88 25.01 15.41
C THR A 359 1.75 23.75 14.54
N HIS A 360 0.71 22.93 14.72
CA HIS A 360 0.49 21.72 13.93
C HIS A 360 -0.61 21.93 12.88
N ALA A 361 -0.34 21.54 11.63
CA ALA A 361 -1.33 21.57 10.55
C ALA A 361 -2.59 20.79 10.94
N LEU A 362 -3.76 21.40 10.73
CA LEU A 362 -5.07 20.88 11.15
C LEU A 362 -5.10 20.39 12.61
N TYR A 363 -4.42 21.10 13.53
CA TYR A 363 -4.32 20.74 14.94
C TYR A 363 -3.75 19.32 15.20
N GLY A 364 -2.96 18.80 14.26
CA GLY A 364 -2.39 17.44 14.28
C GLY A 364 -3.19 16.40 13.50
N ALA A 365 -4.36 16.74 12.96
CA ALA A 365 -5.24 15.81 12.24
C ALA A 365 -4.90 15.63 10.74
N SER A 366 -3.86 16.30 10.23
CA SER A 366 -3.47 16.19 8.81
C SER A 366 -3.17 14.76 8.37
N GLY A 367 -2.47 13.98 9.20
CA GLY A 367 -2.21 12.57 8.94
C GLY A 367 -3.48 11.72 8.84
N PRO A 368 -4.35 11.69 9.87
CA PRO A 368 -5.64 10.98 9.82
C PRO A 368 -6.52 11.39 8.63
N VAL A 369 -6.61 12.67 8.30
CA VAL A 369 -7.39 13.17 7.15
C VAL A 369 -6.80 12.65 5.83
N THR A 370 -5.48 12.68 5.69
CA THR A 370 -4.79 12.14 4.50
C THR A 370 -5.01 10.63 4.38
N ALA A 371 -4.99 9.89 5.50
CA ALA A 371 -5.26 8.47 5.51
C ALA A 371 -6.71 8.13 5.12
N LEU A 372 -7.67 8.93 5.61
CA LEU A 372 -9.08 8.83 5.23
C LEU A 372 -9.28 9.08 3.73
N MET A 373 -8.63 10.11 3.17
CA MET A 373 -8.66 10.40 1.74
C MET A 373 -8.14 9.20 0.92
N GLY A 374 -7.03 8.59 1.36
CA GLY A 374 -6.51 7.37 0.74
C GLY A 374 -7.52 6.21 0.76
N CYS A 375 -8.21 5.98 1.88
CA CYS A 375 -9.22 4.94 2.00
C CYS A 375 -10.44 5.20 1.10
N LEU A 376 -10.97 6.43 1.10
CA LEU A 376 -12.11 6.82 0.26
C LEU A 376 -11.76 6.68 -1.23
N LEU A 377 -10.58 7.13 -1.64
CA LEU A 377 -10.13 6.99 -3.02
C LEU A 377 -10.02 5.52 -3.44
N GLY A 378 -9.51 4.65 -2.55
CA GLY A 378 -9.46 3.21 -2.81
C GLY A 378 -10.85 2.61 -3.04
N TRP A 379 -11.84 3.00 -2.24
CA TRP A 379 -13.23 2.57 -2.40
C TRP A 379 -13.85 3.11 -3.69
N ILE A 380 -13.57 4.36 -4.06
CA ILE A 380 -13.99 4.95 -5.34
C ILE A 380 -13.42 4.16 -6.51
N TYR A 381 -12.13 3.82 -6.49
CA TYR A 381 -11.49 3.02 -7.54
C TYR A 381 -12.12 1.64 -7.67
N ALA A 382 -12.29 0.93 -6.55
CA ALA A 382 -12.94 -0.39 -6.55
C ALA A 382 -14.38 -0.34 -7.09
N SER A 383 -15.09 0.75 -6.82
CA SER A 383 -16.48 0.93 -7.25
C SER A 383 -16.59 1.31 -8.72
N ALA A 384 -15.76 2.25 -9.18
CA ALA A 384 -15.70 2.62 -10.57
C ALA A 384 -15.39 1.40 -11.44
N LEU A 385 -14.41 0.59 -11.04
CA LEU A 385 -14.06 -0.65 -11.74
C LEU A 385 -15.22 -1.65 -11.75
N ALA A 386 -15.87 -1.90 -10.62
CA ALA A 386 -16.98 -2.86 -10.54
C ALA A 386 -18.26 -2.41 -11.26
N LEU A 387 -18.53 -1.10 -11.30
CA LEU A 387 -19.66 -0.54 -12.06
C LEU A 387 -19.37 -0.56 -13.56
N TRP A 388 -18.16 -0.22 -13.97
CA TRP A 388 -17.72 -0.35 -15.37
C TRP A 388 -17.80 -1.80 -15.84
N ALA A 389 -17.27 -2.75 -15.06
CA ALA A 389 -17.32 -4.17 -15.39
C ALA A 389 -18.76 -4.69 -15.50
N ARG A 390 -19.66 -4.26 -14.62
CA ARG A 390 -21.10 -4.58 -14.71
C ARG A 390 -21.70 -4.10 -16.03
N GLY A 391 -21.37 -2.89 -16.50
CA GLY A 391 -21.83 -2.39 -17.80
C GLY A 391 -21.29 -3.22 -18.96
N TRP A 392 -20.00 -3.55 -18.92
CA TRP A 392 -19.34 -4.35 -19.94
C TRP A 392 -19.86 -5.80 -20.02
N LEU A 393 -20.09 -6.45 -18.88
CA LEU A 393 -20.63 -7.82 -18.80
C LEU A 393 -22.08 -7.91 -19.33
N ARG A 394 -22.88 -6.86 -19.18
CA ARG A 394 -24.26 -6.82 -19.67
C ARG A 394 -24.35 -6.61 -21.18
N GLY A 395 -23.41 -5.91 -21.80
CA GLY A 395 -23.51 -5.49 -23.20
C GLY A 395 -24.63 -4.46 -23.44
N GLN A 396 -24.61 -3.81 -24.61
CA GLN A 396 -25.49 -2.67 -24.90
C GLN A 396 -26.96 -3.04 -25.24
N GLY A 397 -27.33 -4.33 -25.20
CA GLY A 397 -28.66 -4.82 -25.61
C GLY A 397 -29.41 -5.66 -24.57
N ALA A 398 -28.93 -5.73 -23.32
CA ALA A 398 -29.59 -6.54 -22.28
C ALA A 398 -30.99 -6.00 -21.92
N PRO A 399 -32.00 -6.88 -21.73
CA PRO A 399 -33.36 -6.47 -21.41
C PRO A 399 -33.43 -5.66 -20.11
N LYS A 400 -34.26 -4.60 -20.12
CA LYS A 400 -34.50 -3.74 -18.95
C LYS A 400 -35.33 -4.52 -17.92
N GLY A 401 -34.73 -4.92 -16.79
CA GLY A 401 -35.48 -5.52 -15.67
C GLY A 401 -34.68 -6.46 -14.76
N GLN A 402 -33.68 -7.18 -15.29
CA GLN A 402 -32.76 -7.99 -14.49
C GLN A 402 -31.36 -7.35 -14.50
N GLU A 403 -30.81 -7.10 -13.32
CA GLU A 403 -29.51 -6.46 -13.16
C GLU A 403 -28.60 -7.26 -12.25
N LEU A 404 -27.31 -7.33 -12.60
CA LEU A 404 -26.25 -7.73 -11.67
C LEU A 404 -26.41 -6.93 -10.37
N LEU A 405 -26.26 -7.60 -9.22
CA LEU A 405 -26.39 -6.94 -7.93
C LEU A 405 -25.40 -5.79 -7.82
N LEU A 406 -25.83 -4.70 -7.17
CA LEU A 406 -24.96 -3.54 -7.02
C LEU A 406 -23.65 -3.96 -6.31
N PRO A 407 -22.48 -3.59 -6.86
CA PRO A 407 -21.17 -3.76 -6.25
C PRO A 407 -21.16 -3.46 -4.75
N GLN A 408 -20.61 -4.35 -3.93
CA GLN A 408 -20.42 -4.05 -2.51
C GLN A 408 -19.55 -2.81 -2.34
N ALA A 409 -18.49 -2.69 -3.15
CA ALA A 409 -17.70 -1.47 -3.21
C ALA A 409 -18.55 -0.20 -3.33
N ALA A 410 -19.48 -0.13 -4.29
CA ALA A 410 -20.32 1.05 -4.49
C ALA A 410 -21.21 1.33 -3.27
N LEU A 411 -21.85 0.29 -2.71
CA LEU A 411 -22.65 0.41 -1.48
C LEU A 411 -21.80 0.93 -0.31
N LYS A 412 -20.57 0.42 -0.16
CA LYS A 412 -19.66 0.81 0.93
C LYS A 412 -19.12 2.24 0.75
N VAL A 413 -18.87 2.71 -0.48
CA VAL A 413 -18.44 4.12 -0.70
C VAL A 413 -19.55 5.06 -0.29
N VAL A 414 -20.79 4.79 -0.72
CA VAL A 414 -21.93 5.63 -0.35
C VAL A 414 -22.07 5.66 1.17
N ALA A 415 -22.02 4.50 1.84
CA ALA A 415 -22.05 4.43 3.30
C ALA A 415 -20.89 5.19 3.96
N ALA A 416 -19.66 5.05 3.44
CA ALA A 416 -18.47 5.72 3.95
C ALA A 416 -18.55 7.24 3.80
N CYS A 417 -18.88 7.74 2.60
CA CYS A 417 -19.07 9.15 2.33
C CYS A 417 -20.16 9.75 3.23
N THR A 418 -21.32 9.09 3.33
CA THR A 418 -22.41 9.54 4.22
C THR A 418 -21.97 9.59 5.68
N THR A 419 -21.26 8.56 6.16
CA THR A 419 -20.77 8.52 7.54
C THR A 419 -19.77 9.64 7.82
N VAL A 420 -18.83 9.87 6.90
CA VAL A 420 -17.85 10.96 7.01
C VAL A 420 -18.53 12.32 7.01
N LEU A 421 -19.50 12.54 6.12
CA LEU A 421 -20.27 13.79 6.05
C LEU A 421 -21.07 14.03 7.34
N LEU A 422 -21.81 13.04 7.82
CA LEU A 422 -22.58 13.15 9.06
C LEU A 422 -21.68 13.39 10.28
N PHE A 423 -20.54 12.71 10.34
CA PHE A 423 -19.56 12.93 11.41
C PHE A 423 -18.95 14.33 11.35
N GLY A 424 -18.60 14.81 10.16
CA GLY A 424 -18.11 16.18 9.95
C GLY A 424 -19.14 17.22 10.38
N LEU A 425 -20.40 17.05 9.96
CA LEU A 425 -21.52 17.91 10.36
C LEU A 425 -21.72 17.92 11.88
N ALA A 426 -21.71 16.74 12.52
CA ALA A 426 -21.84 16.64 13.98
C ALA A 426 -20.69 17.35 14.71
N LEU A 427 -19.45 17.18 14.26
CA LEU A 427 -18.30 17.90 14.82
C LEU A 427 -18.43 19.42 14.67
N THR A 428 -18.88 19.89 13.50
CA THR A 428 -19.10 21.33 13.28
C THR A 428 -20.22 21.88 14.17
N ALA A 429 -21.33 21.14 14.33
CA ALA A 429 -22.44 21.53 15.18
C ALA A 429 -22.03 21.59 16.67
N LEU A 430 -21.21 20.64 17.13
CA LEU A 430 -20.67 20.62 18.49
C LEU A 430 -19.63 21.74 18.74
N ALA A 431 -18.91 22.16 17.70
CA ALA A 431 -17.91 23.23 17.80
C ALA A 431 -18.52 24.65 17.67
N ALA A 432 -19.65 24.79 16.98
CA ALA A 432 -20.34 26.07 16.77
C ALA A 432 -20.64 26.87 18.06
N PRO A 433 -21.18 26.29 19.15
CA PRO A 433 -21.44 27.05 20.39
C PRO A 433 -20.15 27.48 21.11
N VAL A 434 -19.04 26.78 20.91
CA VAL A 434 -17.73 27.17 21.48
C VAL A 434 -17.12 28.35 20.71
N ALA A 435 -17.39 28.43 19.40
CA ALA A 435 -16.91 29.52 18.55
C ALA A 435 -17.72 30.82 18.70
N MET A 436 -19.00 30.74 19.09
CA MET A 436 -19.84 31.93 19.36
C MET A 436 -19.68 32.49 20.78
N ALA A 437 -18.98 31.78 21.66
CA ALA A 437 -18.71 32.21 23.04
C ALA A 437 -17.33 32.89 23.22
N VAL A 438 -16.59 33.07 22.13
CA VAL A 438 -15.30 33.79 22.02
C VAL A 438 -15.50 34.98 21.10
#